data_AF-A0A9C7UKQ5-F1
#
_entry.id   AF-A0A9C7UKQ5-F1
#
_cell.length_a   1.000
_cell.length_b   1.000
_cell.length_c   1.000
_cell.angle_alpha   90.00
_cell.angle_beta   90.00
_cell.angle_gamma   90.00
#
_symmetry.space_group_name_H-M   'P 1'
#
loop_
_entity.id
_entity.type
_entity.pdbx_description
1 polymer ?
#
loop_
_entity_poly.entity_id
_entity_poly.type
_entity_poly.pdbx_seq_one_letter_code
_entity_poly.pdbx_strand_id
1 'polypeptide(L)'
;MPAQVIQSNSTPFQDVTVDPVTLDIIENALRNARSEMDAVLFRTAMSPGIREQHDAFPMIANHEGKMVGGAVRFVFLGIPTRL
;
A
#
# COMPACT_ATOMS: atom_id res chain seq x y z
N MET A 1 -17.40 13.68 9.25
CA MET A 1 -17.84 12.29 9.47
C MET A 1 -16.66 11.39 9.19
N PRO A 2 -16.23 10.49 10.11
CA PRO A 2 -15.14 9.55 9.83
C PRO A 2 -15.59 8.49 8.81
N ALA A 3 -14.66 8.01 7.98
CA ALA A 3 -14.94 6.91 7.06
C ALA A 3 -15.19 5.61 7.84
N GLN A 4 -16.22 4.86 7.45
CA GLN A 4 -16.52 3.55 8.03
C GLN A 4 -15.92 2.46 7.13
N VAL A 5 -15.12 1.56 7.72
CA VAL A 5 -14.64 0.37 7.01
C VAL A 5 -15.81 -0.59 6.82
N ILE A 6 -16.17 -0.87 5.57
CA ILE A 6 -17.22 -1.84 5.24
C ILE A 6 -16.56 -3.22 5.14
N GLN A 7 -16.57 -3.97 6.25
CA GLN A 7 -16.10 -5.35 6.31
C GLN A 7 -17.31 -6.29 6.28
N SER A 8 -17.58 -6.90 5.13
CA SER A 8 -18.74 -7.79 4.94
C SER A 8 -18.58 -9.13 5.66
N ASN A 9 -17.34 -9.57 5.90
CA ASN A 9 -17.03 -10.82 6.57
C ASN A 9 -16.49 -10.58 7.98
N SER A 10 -17.23 -11.00 9.01
CA SER A 10 -16.87 -10.82 10.43
C SER A 10 -16.12 -12.00 11.05
N THR A 11 -15.82 -13.06 10.29
CA THR A 11 -15.04 -14.18 10.82
C THR A 11 -13.62 -13.72 11.16
N PRO A 12 -13.08 -14.05 12.36
CA PRO A 12 -11.70 -13.75 12.70
C PRO A 12 -10.73 -14.36 11.70
N PHE A 13 -9.66 -13.63 11.36
CA PHE A 13 -8.57 -14.19 10.57
C PHE A 13 -7.88 -15.30 11.36
N GLN A 14 -7.55 -16.40 10.68
CA GLN A 14 -6.77 -17.47 11.27
C GLN A 14 -5.31 -17.27 10.93
N ASP A 15 -4.44 -17.46 11.92
CA ASP A 15 -3.00 -17.50 11.70
C ASP A 15 -2.66 -18.79 10.96
N VAL A 16 -2.04 -18.64 9.79
CA VAL A 16 -1.61 -19.75 8.94
C VAL A 16 -0.10 -19.69 8.79
N THR A 17 0.57 -20.83 8.93
CA THR A 17 1.99 -20.93 8.60
C THR A 17 2.15 -20.80 7.09
N VAL A 18 2.82 -19.74 6.64
CA VAL A 18 3.08 -19.47 5.22
C VAL A 18 4.50 -19.95 4.88
N ASP A 19 4.64 -20.68 3.77
CA ASP A 19 5.95 -21.08 3.29
C ASP A 19 6.69 -19.90 2.62
N PRO A 20 8.04 -19.89 2.62
CA PRO A 20 8.81 -18.78 2.07
C PRO A 20 8.57 -18.50 0.59
N VAL A 21 8.20 -19.51 -0.22
CA VAL A 21 7.97 -19.34 -1.66
C VAL A 21 6.65 -18.60 -1.88
N THR A 22 5.60 -18.97 -1.15
CA THR A 22 4.32 -18.24 -1.18
C THR A 22 4.51 -16.79 -0.73
N LEU A 23 5.33 -16.55 0.30
CA LEU A 23 5.61 -15.19 0.75
C LEU A 23 6.28 -14.35 -0.34
N ASP A 24 7.30 -14.89 -1.01
CA ASP A 24 7.99 -14.22 -2.11
C ASP A 24 7.06 -13.91 -3.29
N ILE A 25 6.18 -14.84 -3.65
CA ILE A 25 5.17 -14.63 -4.70
C ILE A 25 4.24 -13.46 -4.33
N ILE A 26 3.75 -13.43 -3.09
CA ILE A 26 2.88 -12.37 -2.61
C ILE A 26 3.62 -11.02 -2.60
N GLU A 27 4.87 -10.98 -2.13
CA GLU A 27 5.66 -9.75 -2.13
C GLU A 27 5.87 -9.21 -3.55
N ASN A 28 6.27 -10.07 -4.49
CA ASN A 28 6.46 -9.67 -5.88
C ASN A 28 5.15 -9.24 -6.55
N ALA A 29 4.03 -9.89 -6.24
CA ALA A 29 2.72 -9.49 -6.72
C ALA A 29 2.34 -8.08 -6.20
N LEU A 30 2.54 -7.81 -4.91
CA LEU A 30 2.28 -6.50 -4.31
C LEU A 30 3.19 -5.41 -4.88
N ARG A 31 4.46 -5.74 -5.17
CA ARG A 31 5.42 -4.84 -5.81
C ARG A 31 4.98 -4.48 -7.23
N ASN A 32 4.51 -5.46 -8.00
CA ASN A 32 3.98 -5.24 -9.35
C ASN A 32 2.69 -4.40 -9.33
N ALA A 33 1.75 -4.71 -8.43
CA ALA A 33 0.52 -3.95 -8.27
C ALA A 33 0.80 -2.47 -7.98
N ARG A 34 1.77 -2.19 -7.09
CA ARG A 34 2.21 -0.82 -6.83
C ARG A 34 2.78 -0.14 -8.07
N SER A 35 3.65 -0.83 -8.82
CA SER A 35 4.22 -0.27 -10.05
C SER A 35 3.13 0.08 -11.08
N GLU A 36 2.06 -0.71 -11.14
CA GLU A 36 0.92 -0.42 -11.99
C GLU A 36 0.13 0.80 -11.48
N MET A 37 -0.09 0.90 -10.16
CA MET A 37 -0.72 2.07 -9.54
C MET A 37 0.07 3.36 -9.83
N ASP A 38 1.40 3.32 -9.75
CA ASP A 38 2.27 4.45 -10.10
C ASP A 38 2.08 4.85 -11.58
N ALA A 39 2.07 3.88 -12.49
CA ALA A 39 1.85 4.13 -13.91
C ALA A 39 0.45 4.72 -14.21
N VAL A 40 -0.58 4.22 -13.52
CA VAL A 40 -1.95 4.76 -13.62
C VAL A 40 -2.00 6.19 -13.10
N LEU A 41 -1.35 6.46 -11.97
CA LEU A 41 -1.37 7.75 -11.33
C LEU A 41 -0.70 8.81 -12.22
N PHE A 42 0.49 8.53 -12.75
CA PHE A 42 1.20 9.48 -13.59
C PHE A 42 0.55 9.68 -14.97
N ARG A 43 -0.09 8.66 -15.56
CA ARG A 43 -0.75 8.80 -16.86
C ARG A 43 -2.04 9.62 -16.80
N THR A 44 -2.76 9.59 -15.67
CA THR A 44 -4.05 10.30 -15.52
C THR A 44 -3.94 11.61 -14.77
N ALA A 45 -2.82 11.89 -14.12
CA ALA A 45 -2.65 13.12 -13.37
C ALA A 45 -2.79 14.34 -14.29
N MET A 46 -3.72 15.23 -13.94
CA MET A 46 -3.82 16.58 -14.53
C MET A 46 -3.01 17.61 -13.74
N SER A 47 -2.59 17.28 -12.52
CA SER A 47 -1.74 18.14 -11.70
C SER A 47 -0.29 18.11 -12.19
N PRO A 48 0.32 19.26 -12.53
CA PRO A 48 1.74 19.34 -12.88
C PRO A 48 2.65 18.84 -11.74
N GLY A 49 2.30 19.13 -10.48
CA GLY A 49 3.05 18.66 -9.31
C GLY A 49 3.13 17.14 -9.23
N ILE A 50 2.06 16.44 -9.63
CA ILE A 50 2.04 14.97 -9.62
C ILE A 50 2.82 14.41 -10.84
N ARG A 51 2.66 15.01 -12.02
CA ARG A 51 3.29 14.54 -13.25
C ARG A 51 4.82 14.73 -13.26
N GLU A 52 5.28 15.85 -12.71
CA GLU A 52 6.66 16.31 -12.87
C GLU A 52 7.48 16.15 -11.58
N GLN A 53 6.85 16.33 -10.42
CA GLN A 53 7.53 16.23 -9.12
C GLN A 53 7.30 14.87 -8.46
N HIS A 54 6.42 14.04 -9.02
CA HIS A 54 6.03 12.74 -8.47
C HIS A 54 5.58 12.83 -7.00
N ASP A 55 4.89 13.92 -6.65
CA ASP A 55 4.42 14.23 -5.29
C ASP A 55 3.13 13.46 -4.91
N ALA A 56 3.08 12.18 -5.27
CA ALA A 56 1.98 11.31 -4.95
C ALA A 56 2.49 9.87 -4.82
N PHE A 57 2.00 9.18 -3.78
CA PHE A 57 2.46 7.85 -3.44
C PHE A 57 1.26 6.90 -3.27
N PRO A 58 1.11 5.90 -4.15
CA PRO A 58 0.15 4.83 -3.92
C PRO A 58 0.60 3.98 -2.73
N MET A 59 -0.37 3.58 -1.91
CA MET A 59 -0.16 2.79 -0.71
C MET A 59 -1.13 1.61 -0.69
N ILE A 60 -0.61 0.42 -0.38
CA ILE A 60 -1.41 -0.76 -0.05
C ILE A 60 -1.32 -0.96 1.46
N ALA A 61 -2.47 -0.93 2.14
CA ALA A 61 -2.56 -1.02 3.59
C ALA A 61 -3.49 -2.16 4.04
N ASN A 62 -3.28 -2.66 5.26
CA ASN A 62 -4.15 -3.64 5.91
C ASN A 62 -5.39 -2.94 6.53
N HIS A 63 -6.31 -3.73 7.08
CA HIS A 63 -7.54 -3.22 7.72
C HIS A 63 -7.29 -2.33 8.95
N GLU A 64 -6.10 -2.38 9.54
CA GLU A 64 -5.66 -1.53 10.65
C GLU A 64 -5.01 -0.23 10.16
N GLY A 65 -4.86 -0.04 8.85
CA GLY A 65 -4.17 1.10 8.25
C GLY A 65 -2.64 1.00 8.24
N LYS A 66 -2.06 -0.15 8.57
CA LYS A 66 -0.62 -0.40 8.45
C LYS A 66 -0.27 -0.69 6.98
N MET A 67 0.84 -0.13 6.51
CA MET A 67 1.32 -0.35 5.15
C MET A 67 1.84 -1.79 4.98
N VAL A 68 1.37 -2.48 3.94
CA VAL A 68 1.75 -3.86 3.59
C VAL A 68 2.61 -3.90 2.33
N GLY A 69 2.43 -2.95 1.42
CA GLY A 69 3.21 -2.81 0.20
C GLY A 69 3.35 -1.34 -0.20
N GLY A 70 4.58 -0.83 -0.14
CA GLY A 70 4.90 0.58 -0.40
C GLY A 70 6.27 0.95 0.16
N ALA A 71 7.04 1.72 -0.61
CA ALA A 71 8.19 2.42 -0.05
C ALA A 71 7.64 3.65 0.66
N VAL A 72 7.74 3.67 1.98
CA VAL A 72 7.82 4.92 2.72
C VAL A 72 9.04 5.66 2.19
N ARG A 73 8.84 6.72 1.40
CA ARG A 73 9.76 7.85 1.38
C ARG A 73 9.15 9.04 2.11
N PHE A 74 8.50 8.77 3.23
CA PHE A 74 8.16 9.76 4.25
C PHE A 74 9.26 9.79 5.33
N VAL A 75 10.53 9.94 4.91
CA VAL A 75 11.62 10.30 5.81
C VAL A 75 11.77 11.83 5.75
N PHE A 76 10.77 12.53 6.29
CA PHE A 76 10.93 13.95 6.69
C PHE A 76 10.04 14.40 7.87
N LEU A 77 9.07 13.60 8.35
CA LEU A 77 8.46 13.84 9.66
C LEU A 77 8.59 12.57 10.49
N GLY A 78 9.44 12.61 11.51
CA GLY A 78 9.90 11.47 12.30
C GLY A 78 8.81 10.74 13.10
N ILE A 79 7.95 10.00 12.40
CA ILE A 79 7.02 9.06 13.00
C ILE A 79 7.59 7.65 12.80
N PRO A 80 7.93 6.92 13.87
CA PRO A 80 8.51 5.59 13.75
C PRO A 80 7.44 4.60 13.27
N THR A 81 7.61 4.05 12.06
CA THR A 81 6.93 2.83 11.64
C THR A 81 7.49 1.67 12.46
N ARG A 82 6.76 1.24 13.50
CA ARG A 82 6.97 -0.06 14.13
C ARG A 82 6.33 -1.12 13.24
N LEU A 83 7.15 -2.09 12.85
CA LEU A 83 6.74 -3.42 12.36
C LEU A 83 5.76 -4.05 13.35
#